data_AF-I0IM48-F1
#
_entry.id   AF-I0IM48-F1
#
_cell.length_a   1.000
_cell.length_b   1.000
_cell.length_c   1.000
_cell.angle_alpha   90.00
_cell.angle_beta   90.00
_cell.angle_gamma   90.00
#
_symmetry.space_group_name_H-M   'P 1'
#
loop_
_entity.id
_entity.type
_entity.pdbx_description
1 polymer ?
#
loop_
_entity_poly.entity_id
_entity_poly.type
_entity_poly.pdbx_seq_one_letter_code
_entity_poly.pdbx_strand_id
1 'polypeptide(L)' 'MMETIDVMDFELSDSDMNRITAMDTATSAFFSHRDPAMVEWLTARKLDV' A
#
# COMPACT_ATOMS: atom_id res chain seq x y z
N MET A 1 16.10 9.64 5.02
CA MET A 1 16.12 8.17 5.21
C MET A 1 16.30 7.79 6.67
N MET A 2 17.15 8.49 7.43
CA MET A 2 17.38 8.24 8.86
C MET A 2 16.07 8.06 9.66
N GLU A 3 15.14 9.02 9.57
CA GLU A 3 13.85 8.97 10.27
C GLU A 3 13.01 7.71 9.99
N THR A 4 13.02 7.18 8.75
CA THR A 4 12.26 5.96 8.41
C THR A 4 12.87 4.69 9.01
N ILE A 5 14.17 4.72 9.30
CA ILE A 5 14.89 3.61 9.93
C ILE A 5 14.78 3.68 11.46
N ASP A 6 14.74 4.88 12.02
CA ASP A 6 14.64 5.15 13.46
C ASP A 6 13.19 4.98 13.98
N VAL A 7 12.58 3.81 13.72
CA VAL A 7 11.23 3.46 14.19
C VAL A 7 11.22 2.25 15.13
N MET A 8 12.40 1.75 15.52
CA MET A 8 12.56 0.52 16.31
C MET A 8 12.70 0.77 17.82
N ASP A 9 12.68 2.03 18.26
CA ASP A 9 12.83 2.46 19.65
C ASP A 9 11.49 2.75 20.36
N PHE A 10 10.37 2.51 19.68
CA PHE A 10 9.02 2.60 20.25
C PHE A 10 8.12 1.44 19.78
N GLU A 11 7.00 1.27 20.47
CA GLU A 11 5.94 0.34 20.08
C GLU A 11 4.57 1.03 20.11
N LEU A 12 3.64 0.54 19.31
CA LEU A 12 2.24 0.97 19.32
C LEU A 12 1.44 0.09 20.28
N SER A 13 0.54 0.71 21.04
CA SER A 13 -0.35 -0.04 21.94
C SER A 13 -1.44 -0.78 21.16
N ASP A 14 -2.07 -1.77 21.79
CA ASP A 14 -3.24 -2.46 21.21
C ASP A 14 -4.36 -1.49 20.82
N SER A 15 -4.56 -0.44 21.62
CA SER A 15 -5.54 0.62 21.32
C SER A 15 -5.17 1.39 20.06
N ASP A 16 -3.88 1.70 19.86
CA ASP A 16 -3.42 2.39 18.65
C ASP A 16 -3.56 1.49 17.42
N MET A 17 -3.21 0.20 17.55
CA MET A 17 -3.41 -0.78 16.49
C MET A 17 -4.88 -0.90 16.09
N ASN A 18 -5.80 -0.94 17.06
CA ASN A 18 -7.24 -0.99 16.78
C ASN A 18 -7.74 0.26 16.01
N ARG A 19 -7.23 1.44 16.36
CA ARG A 19 -7.57 2.69 15.63
C ARG A 19 -7.06 2.66 14.20
N ILE A 20 -5.88 2.08 13.95
CA ILE A 20 -5.31 1.93 12.61
C ILE A 20 -6.13 0.95 11.78
N THR A 21 -6.50 -0.20 12.33
CA THR A 21 -7.34 -1.18 11.64
C THR A 21 -8.69 -0.59 11.21
N ALA A 22 -9.29 0.27 12.04
CA ALA A 22 -10.55 0.92 11.72
C ALA A 22 -10.47 1.88 10.50
N MET A 23 -9.27 2.25 10.03
CA MET A 23 -9.08 3.10 8.85
C MET A 23 -9.02 2.30 7.53
N ASP A 24 -9.08 0.96 7.56
CA ASP A 24 -9.05 0.17 6.33
C ASP A 24 -10.27 0.46 5.45
N THR A 25 -10.00 0.76 4.18
CA THR A 25 -11.02 0.99 3.15
C THR A 25 -11.16 -0.18 2.20
N ALA A 26 -10.33 -1.23 2.36
CA ALA A 26 -10.21 -2.36 1.45
C ALA A 26 -10.05 -1.94 -0.04
N THR A 27 -9.50 -0.74 -0.27
CA THR A 27 -9.47 -0.10 -1.59
C THR A 27 -8.04 0.32 -1.93
N SER A 28 -7.58 -0.06 -3.13
CA SER A 28 -6.29 0.39 -3.66
C SER A 28 -6.31 1.90 -3.89
N ALA A 29 -5.25 2.60 -3.47
CA ALA A 29 -5.08 4.03 -3.72
C ALA A 29 -4.77 4.36 -5.20
N PHE A 30 -4.53 3.34 -6.04
CA PHE A 30 -4.24 3.50 -7.47
C PHE A 30 -5.35 2.86 -8.30
N PHE A 31 -5.28 1.54 -8.47
CA PHE A 31 -6.24 0.77 -9.28
C PHE A 31 -6.37 -0.67 -8.80
N SER A 32 -7.44 -1.34 -9.25
CA SER A 32 -7.67 -2.77 -9.01
C SER A 32 -6.93 -3.61 -10.03
N HIS A 33 -6.15 -4.60 -9.57
CA HIS A 33 -5.48 -5.56 -10.46
C HIS A 33 -6.45 -6.55 -11.13
N ARG A 34 -7.72 -6.56 -10.69
CA ARG A 34 -8.79 -7.37 -11.29
C ARG A 34 -9.54 -6.62 -12.38
N ASP A 35 -9.29 -5.33 -12.56
CA ASP A 35 -9.90 -4.54 -13.61
C ASP A 35 -9.28 -4.94 -14.98
N PRO A 36 -10.07 -5.48 -15.92
CA PRO A 36 -9.56 -5.87 -17.24
C PRO A 36 -8.87 -4.73 -17.98
N ALA A 37 -9.33 -3.48 -17.81
CA ALA A 37 -8.70 -2.32 -18.45
C ALA A 37 -7.27 -2.07 -17.92
N MET A 38 -7.05 -2.30 -16.62
CA MET A 38 -5.71 -2.18 -16.02
C MET A 38 -4.79 -3.32 -16.44
N VAL A 39 -5.34 -4.53 -16.63
CA VAL A 39 -4.60 -5.67 -17.17
C VAL A 39 -4.15 -5.40 -18.61
N GLU A 40 -5.06 -4.93 -19.47
CA GLU A 40 -4.73 -4.54 -20.84
C GLU A 40 -3.67 -3.43 -20.86
N TRP A 41 -3.83 -2.38 -20.05
CA TRP A 41 -2.86 -1.28 -19.97
C TRP A 41 -1.47 -1.75 -19.52
N LEU A 42 -1.37 -2.56 -18.47
CA LEU A 42 -0.08 -3.06 -17.97
C LEU A 42 0.61 -3.99 -18.97
N THR A 43 -0.13 -4.90 -19.61
CA THR A 43 0.44 -5.88 -20.55
C THR A 43 0.79 -5.29 -21.91
N ALA A 44 0.17 -4.16 -22.27
CA ALA A 44 0.51 -3.42 -23.48
C ALA A 44 1.86 -2.66 -23.38
N ARG A 45 2.43 -2.50 -22.18
CA ARG A 45 3.70 -1.78 -22.00
C ARG A 45 4.83 -2.49 -22.73
N LYS A 46 5.52 -1.76 -23.61
CA LYS A 46 6.78 -2.17 -24.23
C LYS A 46 7.90 -1.40 -23.54
N LEU A 47 8.83 -2.13 -22.93
CA LEU A 47 9.95 -1.57 -22.21
C LEU A 47 11.23 -2.10 -22.85
N ASP A 48 12.19 -1.22 -23.10
CA ASP A 48 13.56 -1.55 -23.50
C ASP A 48 14.42 -1.46 -22.24
N VAL A 49 14.24 -2.44 -21.36
CA VAL A 49 14.83 -2.54 -20.02
C VAL A 49 15.30 -3.96 -19.75
#